data_AF-A0AAU1RA04-F1
#
_entry.id   AF-A0AAU1RA04-F1
#
_cell.length_a   1.000
_cell.length_b   1.000
_cell.length_c   1.000
_cell.angle_alpha   90.00
_cell.angle_beta   90.00
_cell.angle_gamma   90.00
#
_symmetry.space_group_name_H-M   'P 1'
#
loop_
_entity.id
_entity.type
_entity.pdbx_description
1 polymer ?
#
loop_
_entity_poly.entity_id
_entity_poly.type
_entity_poly.pdbx_seq_one_letter_code
_entity_poly.pdbx_strand_id
1 'polypeptide(L)'
;MKLKPYSLVALLLTLPAPVALSSVPALAAPVAVPGPPRHNEEAISHFLAAFYGEHGPSRQDRESRVSQVLKDRQKDTPEVDVLLCAQNEPKDITVGPVTVARAAAVGWATVTTHWESGHTDTFTAYVRLDSEPIRLDDVICAG
;
A
#
# COMPACT_ATOMS: atom_id res chain seq x y z
N MET A 1 14.43 -52.63 0.18
CA MET A 1 15.17 -53.68 0.91
C MET A 1 16.54 -53.16 1.32
N LYS A 2 16.99 -53.58 2.51
CA LYS A 2 18.33 -53.42 3.13
C LYS A 2 18.51 -52.19 4.04
N LEU A 3 17.95 -52.35 5.23
CA LEU A 3 18.56 -51.94 6.51
C LEU A 3 19.91 -52.66 6.69
N LYS A 4 20.92 -51.95 7.19
CA LYS A 4 22.14 -52.54 7.78
C LYS A 4 22.81 -51.54 8.76
N PRO A 5 23.53 -52.01 9.80
CA PRO A 5 23.18 -51.67 11.17
C PRO A 5 24.40 -51.29 12.04
N TYR A 6 24.14 -51.07 13.33
CA TYR A 6 25.05 -51.14 14.49
C TYR A 6 26.42 -50.43 14.44
N SER A 7 26.66 -49.53 15.40
CA SER A 7 27.45 -49.94 16.57
C SER A 7 27.30 -48.94 17.73
N LEU A 8 26.98 -49.47 18.90
CA LEU A 8 27.10 -48.82 20.21
C LEU A 8 28.58 -48.54 20.47
N VAL A 9 28.93 -47.27 20.70
CA VAL A 9 30.18 -46.92 21.40
C VAL A 9 29.82 -46.14 22.65
N ALA A 10 30.46 -46.61 23.71
CA ALA A 10 30.23 -46.34 25.10
C ALA A 10 30.51 -44.89 25.52
N LEU A 11 29.70 -44.44 26.48
CA LEU A 11 30.12 -43.87 27.76
C LEU A 11 31.27 -42.86 27.74
N LEU A 12 30.96 -41.58 27.96
CA LEU A 12 31.71 -40.69 28.85
C LEU A 12 30.77 -39.59 29.37
N LEU A 13 30.30 -39.81 30.59
CA LEU A 13 29.66 -38.80 31.44
C LEU A 13 30.71 -37.75 31.78
N THR A 14 30.63 -36.58 31.14
CA THR A 14 31.27 -35.36 31.64
C THR A 14 30.18 -34.34 31.86
N LEU A 15 29.76 -34.19 33.11
CA LEU A 15 28.96 -33.07 33.61
C LEU A 15 29.81 -31.79 33.54
N PRO A 16 29.41 -30.75 32.79
CA PRO A 16 29.86 -29.38 33.05
C PRO A 16 28.87 -28.71 33.99
N ALA A 17 29.40 -28.01 34.99
CA ALA A 17 28.67 -27.23 35.99
C ALA A 17 27.60 -26.30 35.38
N PRO A 18 26.52 -25.97 36.12
CA PRO A 18 25.54 -25.01 35.67
C PRO A 18 26.20 -23.63 35.58
N VAL A 19 26.45 -23.16 34.35
CA VAL A 19 26.75 -21.75 34.11
C VAL A 19 25.47 -21.00 34.48
N ALA A 20 25.56 -20.18 35.53
CA ALA A 20 24.48 -19.27 35.90
C ALA A 20 24.18 -18.37 34.70
N LEU A 21 23.08 -18.66 34.00
CA LEU A 21 22.49 -17.74 33.04
C LEU A 21 21.99 -16.55 33.85
N SER A 22 22.75 -15.45 33.84
CA SER A 22 22.19 -14.14 34.16
C SER A 22 21.04 -13.92 33.18
N SER A 23 19.81 -14.12 33.66
CA SER A 23 18.60 -13.72 32.98
C SER A 23 18.57 -12.19 32.95
N VAL A 24 19.24 -11.61 31.96
CA VAL A 24 19.07 -10.19 31.64
C VAL A 24 17.61 -10.05 31.23
N PRO A 25 16.81 -9.21 31.90
CA PRO A 25 15.45 -8.96 31.44
C PRO A 25 15.56 -8.40 30.03
N ALA A 26 14.99 -9.10 29.06
CA ALA A 26 14.81 -8.56 27.72
C ALA A 26 13.88 -7.36 27.87
N LEU A 27 14.45 -6.15 27.89
CA LEU A 27 13.68 -4.93 27.74
C LEU A 27 12.95 -5.07 26.41
N ALA A 28 11.63 -5.21 26.45
CA ALA A 28 10.81 -5.11 25.27
C ALA A 28 11.17 -3.80 24.57
N ALA A 29 11.62 -3.87 23.32
CA ALA A 29 11.86 -2.67 22.54
C ALA A 29 10.56 -1.84 22.57
N PRO A 30 10.64 -0.52 22.78
CA PRO A 30 9.45 0.31 22.71
C PRO A 30 8.83 0.09 21.32
N VAL A 31 7.59 -0.37 21.30
CA VAL A 31 6.79 -0.38 20.07
C VAL A 31 6.77 1.06 19.60
N ALA A 32 7.37 1.34 18.44
CA ALA A 32 7.35 2.66 17.85
C ALA A 32 5.89 3.06 17.68
N VAL A 33 5.44 4.02 18.49
CA VAL A 33 4.13 4.65 18.28
C VAL A 33 4.23 5.30 16.91
N PRO A 34 3.33 4.98 15.95
CA PRO A 34 3.31 5.67 14.68
C PRO A 34 3.29 7.17 14.96
N GLY A 35 4.24 7.91 14.39
CA GLY A 35 4.19 9.37 14.43
C GLY A 35 2.84 9.86 13.88
N PRO A 36 2.42 11.09 14.21
CA PRO A 36 1.17 11.62 13.68
C PRO A 36 1.12 11.44 12.15
N PRO A 37 -0.04 11.05 11.57
CA PRO A 37 -0.17 10.94 10.12
C PRO A 37 0.29 12.25 9.50
N ARG A 38 1.29 12.17 8.61
CA ARG A 38 1.96 13.38 8.12
C ARG A 38 1.04 14.18 7.23
N HIS A 39 0.21 13.50 6.45
CA HIS A 39 -0.76 14.14 5.55
C HIS A 39 -2.13 14.24 6.21
N ASN A 40 -2.75 15.41 6.08
CA ASN A 40 -4.11 15.68 6.51
C ASN A 40 -5.07 15.64 5.31
N GLU A 41 -6.35 15.88 5.57
CA GLU A 41 -7.41 15.88 4.54
C GLU A 41 -7.12 16.87 3.40
N GLU A 42 -6.71 18.10 3.74
CA GLU A 42 -6.40 19.15 2.77
C GLU A 42 -5.25 18.77 1.84
N ALA A 43 -4.16 18.22 2.39
CA ALA A 43 -3.01 17.78 1.59
C ALA A 43 -3.38 16.66 0.61
N ILE A 44 -4.22 15.71 1.04
CA ILE A 44 -4.71 14.63 0.18
C ILE A 44 -5.67 15.17 -0.87
N SER A 45 -6.56 16.09 -0.51
CA SER A 45 -7.50 16.72 -1.44
C SER A 45 -6.75 17.45 -2.55
N HIS A 46 -5.77 18.29 -2.18
CA HIS A 46 -4.91 18.98 -3.14
C HIS A 46 -4.11 18.01 -4.01
N PHE A 47 -3.56 16.94 -3.41
CA PHE A 47 -2.88 15.89 -4.17
C PHE A 47 -3.80 15.23 -5.20
N LEU A 48 -4.98 14.76 -4.80
CA LEU A 48 -5.90 14.04 -5.68
C LEU A 48 -6.44 14.96 -6.79
N ALA A 49 -6.80 16.19 -6.46
CA ALA A 49 -7.25 17.18 -7.45
C ALA A 49 -6.16 17.47 -8.49
N ALA A 50 -4.91 17.68 -8.06
CA ALA A 50 -3.80 17.91 -8.98
C ALA A 50 -3.41 16.65 -9.77
N PHE A 51 -3.45 15.48 -9.12
CA PHE A 51 -3.07 14.21 -9.71
C PHE A 51 -4.05 13.78 -10.81
N TYR A 52 -5.37 13.93 -10.60
CA TYR A 52 -6.34 13.60 -11.63
C TYR A 52 -6.53 14.73 -12.64
N GLY A 53 -6.44 16.00 -12.23
CA GLY A 53 -6.65 17.12 -13.15
C GLY A 53 -7.99 17.00 -13.90
N GLU A 54 -8.01 17.44 -15.16
CA GLU A 54 -9.22 17.42 -16.00
C GLU A 54 -9.43 16.07 -16.70
N HIS A 55 -8.35 15.42 -17.17
CA HIS A 55 -8.43 14.21 -18.01
C HIS A 55 -7.79 12.97 -17.39
N GLY A 56 -7.20 13.10 -16.20
CA GLY A 56 -6.48 12.03 -15.53
C GLY A 56 -4.99 12.32 -15.36
N PRO A 57 -4.25 11.36 -14.78
CA PRO A 57 -2.87 11.59 -14.38
C PRO A 57 -1.92 11.74 -15.56
N SER A 58 -1.04 12.74 -15.45
CA SER A 58 0.04 12.96 -16.41
C SER A 58 0.99 11.76 -16.44
N ARG A 59 1.75 11.61 -17.53
CA ARG A 59 2.78 10.57 -17.62
C ARG A 59 3.79 10.65 -16.46
N GLN A 60 4.18 11.87 -16.08
CA GLN A 60 5.11 12.08 -14.97
C GLN A 60 4.52 11.64 -13.63
N ASP A 61 3.24 11.90 -13.39
CA ASP A 61 2.57 11.47 -12.16
C ASP A 61 2.39 9.96 -12.12
N ARG A 62 2.07 9.31 -13.25
CA ARG A 62 2.03 7.84 -13.36
C ARG A 62 3.37 7.22 -13.00
N GLU A 63 4.47 7.84 -13.39
CA GLU A 63 5.82 7.36 -13.09
C GLU A 63 6.23 7.60 -11.63
N SER A 64 5.87 8.74 -11.03
CA SER A 64 6.46 9.19 -9.75
C SER A 64 5.49 9.25 -8.56
N ARG A 65 4.18 9.24 -8.80
CA ARG A 65 3.12 9.44 -7.81
C ARG A 65 2.19 8.23 -7.63
N VAL A 66 2.49 7.10 -8.26
CA VAL A 66 1.69 5.88 -8.18
C VAL A 66 2.46 4.78 -7.43
N SER A 67 1.76 4.03 -6.57
CA SER A 67 2.30 2.89 -5.85
C SER A 67 2.81 1.80 -6.79
N GLN A 68 3.72 0.95 -6.30
CA GLN A 68 4.21 -0.17 -7.11
C GLN A 68 3.09 -1.18 -7.39
N VAL A 69 2.16 -1.38 -6.43
CA VAL A 69 1.01 -2.27 -6.57
C VAL A 69 0.13 -1.87 -7.77
N LEU A 70 -0.21 -0.59 -7.89
CA LEU A 70 -1.00 -0.11 -9.03
C LEU A 70 -0.24 -0.21 -10.36
N LYS A 71 1.08 0.03 -10.35
CA LYS A 71 1.92 -0.16 -11.55
C LYS A 71 1.96 -1.61 -11.99
N ASP A 72 2.01 -2.55 -11.06
CA ASP A 72 2.00 -3.97 -11.38
C ASP A 72 0.60 -4.40 -11.87
N ARG A 73 -0.48 -3.93 -11.22
CA ARG A 73 -1.85 -4.12 -11.72
C ARG A 73 -2.03 -3.61 -13.16
N GLN A 74 -1.46 -2.45 -13.50
CA GLN A 74 -1.52 -1.91 -14.86
C GLN A 74 -0.79 -2.80 -15.89
N LYS A 75 0.30 -3.46 -15.50
CA LYS A 75 1.01 -4.39 -16.40
C LYS A 75 0.20 -5.66 -16.63
N ASP A 76 -0.52 -6.11 -15.62
CA ASP A 76 -1.37 -7.31 -15.67
C ASP A 76 -2.70 -7.06 -16.39
N THR A 77 -3.14 -5.80 -16.50
CA THR A 77 -4.35 -5.36 -17.20
C THR A 77 -4.03 -4.23 -18.20
N PRO A 78 -3.28 -4.51 -19.29
CA PRO A 78 -2.81 -3.48 -20.21
C PRO A 78 -3.93 -2.79 -21.01
N GLU A 79 -5.10 -3.40 -21.10
CA GLU A 79 -6.26 -2.90 -21.85
C GLU A 79 -7.13 -1.91 -21.09
N VAL A 80 -6.98 -1.82 -19.76
CA VAL A 80 -7.72 -0.89 -18.91
C VAL A 80 -6.74 0.01 -18.17
N ASP A 81 -6.99 1.31 -18.15
CA ASP A 81 -6.30 2.23 -17.27
C ASP A 81 -6.77 2.01 -15.83
N VAL A 82 -5.93 1.37 -15.02
CA VAL A 82 -6.28 1.01 -13.64
C VAL A 82 -6.42 2.21 -12.72
N LEU A 83 -5.96 3.39 -13.15
CA LEU A 83 -6.10 4.64 -12.39
C LEU A 83 -7.42 5.35 -12.68
N LEU A 84 -8.02 5.08 -13.84
CA LEU A 84 -9.28 5.68 -14.30
C LEU A 84 -10.43 4.68 -14.37
N CYS A 85 -10.14 3.39 -14.18
CA CYS A 85 -11.10 2.29 -14.31
C CYS A 85 -11.77 2.23 -15.69
N ALA A 86 -11.06 2.62 -16.74
CA ALA A 86 -11.62 2.77 -18.09
C ALA A 86 -10.59 2.51 -19.19
N GLN A 87 -11.06 2.25 -20.41
CA GLN A 87 -10.20 2.07 -21.59
C GLN A 87 -9.93 3.36 -22.35
N ASN A 88 -10.75 4.39 -22.12
CA ASN A 88 -10.71 5.66 -22.83
C ASN A 88 -10.38 6.80 -21.86
N GLU A 89 -9.98 7.95 -22.42
CA GLU A 89 -9.74 9.17 -21.65
C GLU A 89 -11.07 9.88 -21.34
N PRO A 90 -11.32 10.30 -20.09
CA PRO A 90 -12.50 11.07 -19.72
C PRO A 90 -12.40 12.51 -20.21
N LYS A 91 -13.57 13.10 -20.45
CA LYS A 91 -13.69 14.52 -20.82
C LYS A 91 -13.40 15.43 -19.64
N ASP A 92 -13.85 15.04 -18.46
CA ASP A 92 -13.67 15.79 -17.22
C ASP A 92 -13.63 14.82 -16.03
N ILE A 93 -12.95 15.22 -14.96
CA ILE A 93 -12.88 14.49 -13.70
C ILE A 93 -13.18 15.41 -12.54
N THR A 94 -14.06 14.97 -11.65
CA THR A 94 -14.33 15.62 -10.38
C THR A 94 -13.87 14.74 -9.23
N VAL A 95 -13.10 15.32 -8.30
CA VAL A 95 -12.70 14.66 -7.05
C VAL A 95 -13.63 15.12 -5.93
N GLY A 96 -14.28 14.18 -5.26
CA GLY A 96 -15.16 14.43 -4.13
C GLY A 96 -14.40 14.78 -2.84
N PRO A 97 -15.13 15.02 -1.74
CA PRO A 97 -14.51 15.31 -0.45
C PRO A 97 -13.64 14.14 0.03
N VAL A 98 -12.52 14.47 0.67
CA VAL A 98 -11.61 13.47 1.24
C VAL A 98 -12.09 13.04 2.62
N THR A 99 -12.09 11.73 2.86
CA THR A 99 -12.23 11.15 4.20
C THR A 99 -10.88 10.62 4.68
N VAL A 100 -10.56 10.82 5.96
CA VAL A 100 -9.30 10.36 6.56
C VAL A 100 -9.58 9.39 7.71
N ALA A 101 -9.02 8.18 7.62
CA ALA A 101 -8.98 7.23 8.73
C ALA A 101 -7.56 7.19 9.33
N ARG A 102 -7.32 8.02 10.36
CA ARG A 102 -6.00 8.10 11.00
C ARG A 102 -5.51 6.77 11.55
N ALA A 103 -6.40 5.97 12.13
CA ALA A 103 -6.06 4.65 12.69
C ALA A 103 -5.56 3.65 11.64
N ALA A 104 -5.99 3.81 10.38
CA ALA A 104 -5.58 2.99 9.25
C ALA A 104 -4.48 3.65 8.40
N ALA A 105 -4.01 4.84 8.78
CA ALA A 105 -3.04 5.64 8.03
C ALA A 105 -3.42 5.84 6.55
N VAL A 106 -4.72 5.97 6.25
CA VAL A 106 -5.23 6.15 4.88
C VAL A 106 -6.22 7.32 4.78
N GLY A 107 -6.22 8.00 3.65
CA GLY A 107 -7.30 8.89 3.23
C GLY A 107 -7.78 8.51 1.82
N TRP A 108 -9.02 8.84 1.50
CA TRP A 108 -9.61 8.50 0.21
C TRP A 108 -10.65 9.53 -0.23
N ALA A 109 -10.92 9.58 -1.52
CA ALA A 109 -12.04 10.30 -2.10
C ALA A 109 -12.69 9.48 -3.21
N THR A 110 -13.99 9.72 -3.42
CA THR A 110 -14.67 9.29 -4.64
C THR A 110 -14.24 10.19 -5.79
N VAL A 111 -13.90 9.60 -6.92
CA VAL A 111 -13.59 10.29 -8.17
C VAL A 111 -14.70 9.97 -9.15
N THR A 112 -15.20 11.00 -9.82
CA THR A 112 -16.26 10.90 -10.84
C THR A 112 -15.67 11.30 -12.18
N THR A 113 -15.78 10.43 -13.18
CA THR A 113 -15.39 10.72 -14.57
C THR A 113 -16.63 11.07 -15.38
N HIS A 114 -16.49 12.03 -16.27
CA HIS A 114 -17.51 12.42 -17.26
C HIS A 114 -17.03 12.05 -18.66
N TRP A 115 -17.89 11.40 -19.44
CA TRP A 115 -17.54 10.88 -20.77
C TRP A 115 -18.21 11.65 -21.89
N GLU A 116 -17.67 11.57 -23.12
CA GLU A 116 -18.27 12.21 -24.30
C GLU A 116 -19.69 11.72 -24.62
N SER A 117 -20.04 10.50 -24.21
CA SER A 117 -21.40 9.96 -24.33
C SER A 117 -22.42 10.63 -23.38
N GLY A 118 -21.96 11.46 -22.44
CA GLY A 118 -22.77 12.06 -21.38
C GLY A 118 -22.98 11.15 -20.17
N HIS A 119 -22.42 9.93 -20.17
CA HIS A 119 -22.42 9.04 -19.01
C HIS A 119 -21.37 9.47 -17.97
N THR A 120 -21.55 9.01 -16.72
CA THR A 120 -20.60 9.19 -15.63
C THR A 120 -20.27 7.88 -14.94
N ASP A 121 -19.00 7.69 -14.60
CA ASP A 121 -18.56 6.57 -13.76
C ASP A 121 -17.91 7.08 -12.48
N THR A 122 -17.79 6.19 -11.49
CA THR A 122 -17.16 6.53 -10.21
C THR A 122 -16.22 5.44 -9.74
N PHE A 123 -15.17 5.84 -9.05
CA PHE A 123 -14.25 4.94 -8.38
C PHE A 123 -13.72 5.59 -7.10
N THR A 124 -13.07 4.81 -6.24
CA THR A 124 -12.46 5.34 -5.00
C THR A 124 -10.95 5.33 -5.09
N ALA A 125 -10.33 6.48 -4.85
CA ALA A 125 -8.88 6.67 -4.86
C ALA A 125 -8.35 6.72 -3.42
N TYR A 126 -7.37 5.88 -3.09
CA TYR A 126 -6.78 5.77 -1.76
C TYR A 126 -5.35 6.33 -1.73
N VAL A 127 -5.00 7.00 -0.63
CA VAL A 127 -3.70 7.63 -0.39
C VAL A 127 -3.22 7.28 1.01
N ARG A 128 -1.95 6.90 1.12
CA ARG A 128 -1.28 6.63 2.39
C ARG A 128 -0.86 7.92 3.08
N LEU A 129 -1.31 8.11 4.32
CA LEU A 129 -1.00 9.30 5.13
C LEU A 129 0.48 9.38 5.55
N ASP A 130 1.19 8.27 5.46
CA ASP A 130 2.60 8.09 5.80
C ASP A 130 3.52 8.03 4.56
N SER A 131 2.98 8.16 3.34
CA SER A 131 3.79 8.12 2.11
C SER A 131 4.63 9.39 1.92
N GLU A 132 5.91 9.23 1.54
CA GLU A 132 6.79 10.36 1.22
C GLU A 132 7.57 10.11 -0.08
N PRO A 133 7.33 10.89 -1.14
CA PRO A 133 6.25 11.89 -1.26
C PRO A 133 4.84 11.24 -1.27
N ILE A 134 3.77 12.05 -1.21
CA ILE A 134 2.39 11.56 -1.38
C ILE A 134 2.27 10.77 -2.69
N ARG A 135 1.66 9.58 -2.60
CA ARG A 135 1.35 8.71 -3.74
C ARG A 135 -0.06 8.16 -3.65
N LEU A 136 -0.66 7.92 -4.81
CA LEU A 136 -1.84 7.10 -4.94
C LEU A 136 -1.47 5.66 -4.60
N ASP A 137 -2.15 5.11 -3.60
CA ASP A 137 -1.88 3.79 -3.04
C ASP A 137 -2.65 2.70 -3.77
N ASP A 138 -3.97 2.91 -3.91
CA ASP A 138 -4.89 1.99 -4.56
C ASP A 138 -6.05 2.75 -5.23
N VAL A 139 -6.71 2.07 -6.16
CA VAL A 139 -7.94 2.50 -6.83
C VAL A 139 -8.89 1.32 -6.82
N ILE A 140 -10.11 1.57 -6.34
CA ILE A 140 -11.19 0.59 -6.37
C ILE A 140 -12.22 1.05 -7.39
N CYS A 141 -12.28 0.33 -8.50
CA CYS A 141 -13.29 0.53 -9.54
C CYS A 141 -14.66 0.07 -9.04
N ALA A 142 -15.70 0.88 -9.22
CA ALA A 142 -17.06 0.38 -9.12
C ALA A 142 -17.27 -0.61 -10.28
N GLY A 143 -17.62 -1.87 -9.95
CA GLY A 143 -17.85 -2.92 -10.94
C GLY A 143 -19.20 -2.80 -11.64
#